data_AF-B4FM36-F1
#
_entry.id   AF-B4FM36-F1
#
_cell.length_a   1.000
_cell.length_b   1.000
_cell.length_c   1.000
_cell.angle_alpha   90.00
_cell.angle_beta   90.00
_cell.angle_gamma   90.00
#
_symmetry.space_group_name_H-M   'P 1'
#
loop_
_entity.id
_entity.type
_entity.pdbx_description
1 polymer ?
#
loop_
_entity_poly.entity_id
_entity_poly.type
_entity_poly.pdbx_seq_one_letter_code
_entity_poly.pdbx_strand_id
1 'polypeptide(L)'
;MQTKKQEMLHLYYFLRKVLFSGRVTPESVIFSFGTVLLDLLSGKRIPPSHALDIMRGRNIQAVMDSHLEGNYSIEVATTLVNLASQCLQYEPRDRPDIKKLVSILEPLQKKIEVPSYVMLGIAKPVEEPQAPPTPQRPLSPMGEACSRMDLTAIYQILFTTHYRDDEGSNELSFQEWTQQMRDMLDARKRGDSAFKDKDFKAAIDCYTQFVDVGIMVSPTVFARRSLCYLMCDQPDAALRDAMQAQIVYPDWPTAFYMQAVALSKLNMQSDAVDMLNEASQLEEKRQKSTRVP
;
A
#
# COMPACT_ATOMS: atom_id res chain seq x y z
N MET A 1 -20.96 -25.15 4.02
CA MET A 1 -19.99 -24.81 2.95
C MET A 1 -20.37 -23.52 2.20
N GLN A 2 -21.67 -23.19 2.05
CA GLN A 2 -22.12 -21.92 1.46
C GLN A 2 -21.88 -20.68 2.35
N THR A 3 -22.06 -20.79 3.67
CA THR A 3 -21.83 -19.68 4.63
C THR A 3 -20.38 -19.18 4.66
N LYS A 4 -19.39 -20.08 4.73
CA LYS A 4 -17.96 -19.72 4.69
C LYS A 4 -17.53 -19.05 3.38
N LYS A 5 -18.18 -19.39 2.26
CA LYS A 5 -17.89 -18.80 0.93
C LYS A 5 -18.47 -17.39 0.82
N GLN A 6 -19.63 -17.15 1.44
CA GLN A 6 -20.32 -15.86 1.48
C GLN A 6 -19.63 -14.87 2.44
N GLU A 7 -19.07 -15.37 3.54
CA GLU A 7 -18.28 -14.60 4.52
C GLU A 7 -16.89 -14.22 3.97
N MET A 8 -16.21 -15.13 3.26
CA MET A 8 -14.97 -14.82 2.52
C MET A 8 -15.21 -13.78 1.42
N LEU A 9 -16.35 -13.87 0.73
CA LEU A 9 -16.77 -12.85 -0.23
C LEU A 9 -17.00 -11.51 0.49
N HIS A 10 -17.66 -11.49 1.64
CA HIS A 10 -17.92 -10.26 2.41
C HIS A 10 -16.68 -9.62 3.00
N LEU A 11 -15.71 -10.42 3.46
CA LEU A 11 -14.42 -9.90 3.95
C LEU A 11 -13.56 -9.40 2.80
N TYR A 12 -13.54 -10.10 1.67
CA TYR A 12 -12.97 -9.61 0.42
C TYR A 12 -13.66 -8.32 -0.04
N TYR A 13 -14.98 -8.22 0.04
CA TYR A 13 -15.74 -7.01 -0.24
C TYR A 13 -15.48 -5.88 0.78
N PHE A 14 -15.24 -6.19 2.05
CA PHE A 14 -14.92 -5.19 3.07
C PHE A 14 -13.49 -4.65 2.91
N LEU A 15 -12.50 -5.54 2.73
CA LEU A 15 -11.14 -5.15 2.40
C LEU A 15 -11.08 -4.38 1.07
N ARG A 16 -11.80 -4.86 0.04
CA ARG A 16 -11.95 -4.18 -1.25
C ARG A 16 -12.63 -2.84 -1.09
N LYS A 17 -13.71 -2.70 -0.30
CA LYS A 17 -14.39 -1.42 -0.08
C LYS A 17 -13.52 -0.41 0.70
N VAL A 18 -12.72 -0.88 1.65
CA VAL A 18 -11.77 -0.03 2.42
C VAL A 18 -10.57 0.40 1.55
N LEU A 19 -9.99 -0.51 0.77
CA LEU A 19 -8.85 -0.22 -0.10
C LEU A 19 -9.24 0.64 -1.32
N PHE A 20 -10.50 0.60 -1.74
CA PHE A 20 -10.90 1.13 -3.03
C PHE A 20 -11.85 2.33 -2.97
N SER A 21 -12.61 2.51 -1.87
CA SER A 21 -13.46 3.70 -1.72
C SER A 21 -12.66 4.97 -1.41
N GLY A 22 -11.35 4.87 -1.19
CA GLY A 22 -10.46 6.01 -0.90
C GLY A 22 -10.80 6.77 0.38
N ARG A 23 -11.72 6.26 1.22
CA ARG A 23 -12.17 6.90 2.47
C ARG A 23 -11.77 6.05 3.66
N VAL A 24 -10.63 6.41 4.24
CA VAL A 24 -10.17 5.88 5.53
C VAL A 24 -11.08 6.46 6.62
N THR A 25 -11.87 5.58 7.24
CA THR A 25 -12.70 5.95 8.40
C THR A 25 -12.00 5.52 9.69
N PRO A 26 -12.11 6.27 10.80
CA PRO A 26 -11.49 5.89 12.07
C PRO A 26 -11.80 4.44 12.48
N GLU A 27 -13.03 3.99 12.25
CA GLU A 27 -13.51 2.65 12.60
C GLU A 27 -12.88 1.55 11.74
N SER A 28 -12.54 1.85 10.49
CA SER A 28 -11.79 0.94 9.62
C SER A 28 -10.33 0.81 10.02
N VAL A 29 -9.73 1.90 10.51
CA VAL A 29 -8.36 1.91 11.07
C VAL A 29 -8.31 1.06 12.34
N ILE A 30 -9.30 1.19 13.23
CA ILE A 30 -9.40 0.38 14.46
C ILE A 30 -9.53 -1.10 14.13
N PHE A 31 -10.36 -1.46 13.14
CA PHE A 31 -10.52 -2.87 12.73
C PHE A 31 -9.23 -3.47 12.17
N SER A 32 -8.56 -2.74 11.27
CA SER A 32 -7.27 -3.18 10.71
C SER A 32 -6.17 -3.27 11.77
N PHE A 33 -6.12 -2.33 12.71
CA PHE A 33 -5.25 -2.45 13.89
C PHE A 33 -5.53 -3.74 14.68
N GLY A 34 -6.79 -4.08 14.91
CA GLY A 34 -7.18 -5.33 15.58
C GLY A 34 -6.67 -6.58 14.87
N THR A 35 -6.66 -6.59 13.53
CA THR A 35 -6.12 -7.71 12.75
C THR A 35 -4.60 -7.85 12.90
N VAL A 36 -3.88 -6.72 12.84
CA VAL A 36 -2.43 -6.70 13.01
C VAL A 36 -2.04 -7.11 14.43
N LEU A 37 -2.78 -6.63 15.44
CA LEU A 37 -2.54 -6.98 16.83
C LEU A 37 -2.73 -8.48 17.08
N LEU A 38 -3.78 -9.09 16.50
CA LEU A 38 -4.00 -10.53 16.62
C LEU A 38 -2.90 -11.35 15.94
N ASP A 39 -2.49 -10.93 14.74
CA ASP A 39 -1.40 -11.59 14.01
C ASP A 39 -0.08 -11.53 14.81
N LEU A 40 0.19 -10.38 15.44
CA LEU A 40 1.35 -10.18 16.31
C LEU A 40 1.32 -11.07 17.55
N LEU A 41 0.16 -11.15 18.23
CA LEU A 41 0.02 -11.94 19.45
C LEU A 41 0.16 -13.45 19.17
N SER A 42 -0.37 -13.91 18.03
CA SER A 42 -0.44 -15.33 17.69
C SER A 42 0.72 -15.86 16.85
N GLY A 43 1.54 -14.97 16.29
CA GLY A 43 2.60 -15.32 15.34
C GLY A 43 2.08 -15.91 14.03
N LYS A 44 0.77 -15.80 13.76
CA LYS A 44 0.06 -16.45 12.65
C LYS A 44 -0.89 -15.48 11.97
N ARG A 45 -1.09 -15.63 10.67
CA ARG A 45 -2.17 -14.93 9.95
C ARG A 45 -3.52 -15.56 10.30
N ILE A 46 -4.27 -14.95 11.21
CA ILE A 46 -5.59 -15.45 11.62
C ILE A 46 -6.68 -14.61 10.94
N PRO A 47 -7.56 -15.20 10.10
CA PRO A 47 -8.68 -14.47 9.53
C PRO A 47 -9.60 -13.90 10.63
N PRO A 48 -10.09 -12.64 10.49
CA PRO A 48 -10.96 -12.01 11.49
C PRO A 48 -12.23 -12.80 11.79
N SER A 49 -12.74 -13.55 10.81
CA SER A 49 -13.90 -14.45 10.96
C SER A 49 -13.65 -15.64 11.89
N HIS A 50 -12.38 -15.98 12.14
CA HIS A 50 -11.99 -17.06 13.06
C HIS A 50 -11.40 -16.51 14.36
N ALA A 51 -11.04 -15.22 14.38
CA ALA A 51 -10.48 -14.53 15.53
C ALA A 51 -11.40 -14.57 16.76
N LEU A 52 -12.67 -14.15 16.61
CA LEU A 52 -13.59 -14.06 17.74
C LEU A 52 -13.91 -15.44 18.34
N ASP A 53 -13.98 -16.49 17.52
CA ASP A 53 -14.19 -17.87 17.98
C ASP A 53 -12.96 -18.42 18.73
N ILE A 54 -11.76 -18.07 18.28
CA ILE A 54 -10.50 -18.43 18.94
C ILE A 54 -10.37 -17.71 20.29
N MET A 55 -10.82 -16.45 20.36
CA MET A 55 -10.65 -15.58 21.52
C MET A 55 -11.76 -15.75 22.59
N ARG A 56 -12.99 -16.10 22.20
CA ARG A 56 -14.13 -16.28 23.13
C ARG A 56 -14.13 -17.63 23.85
N GLY A 57 -13.42 -18.63 23.32
CA GLY A 57 -13.53 -20.02 23.77
C GLY A 57 -12.25 -20.68 24.29
N ARG A 58 -11.09 -20.00 24.31
CA ARG A 58 -9.81 -20.64 24.66
C ARG A 58 -9.02 -19.92 25.74
N ASN A 59 -8.21 -20.72 26.43
CA ASN A 59 -7.10 -20.27 27.28
C ASN A 59 -6.18 -19.34 26.47
N ILE A 60 -5.77 -18.21 27.04
CA ILE A 60 -4.91 -17.19 26.41
C ILE A 60 -3.66 -17.83 25.80
N GLN A 61 -3.14 -18.89 26.41
CA GLN A 61 -2.01 -19.68 25.90
C GLN A 61 -2.23 -20.27 24.51
N ALA A 62 -3.47 -20.53 24.08
CA ALA A 62 -3.78 -21.04 22.75
C ALA A 62 -3.88 -19.94 21.69
N VAL A 63 -4.02 -18.67 22.11
CA VAL A 63 -4.05 -17.50 21.24
C VAL A 63 -2.64 -16.94 21.05
N MET A 64 -1.81 -17.01 22.08
CA MET A 64 -0.44 -16.51 22.05
C MET A 64 0.48 -17.39 21.20
N ASP A 65 1.48 -16.77 20.59
CA ASP A 65 2.49 -17.46 19.79
C ASP A 65 3.19 -18.54 20.61
N SER A 66 3.16 -19.77 20.08
CA SER A 66 3.83 -20.93 20.66
C SER A 66 5.34 -20.73 20.82
N HIS A 67 5.96 -19.91 19.96
CA HIS A 67 7.39 -19.58 20.02
C HIS A 67 7.77 -18.64 21.17
N LEU A 68 6.79 -17.99 21.82
CA LEU A 68 7.07 -17.21 23.03
C LEU A 68 7.35 -18.10 24.24
N GLU A 69 7.06 -19.40 24.17
CA GLU A 69 7.34 -20.39 25.23
C GLU A 69 6.84 -19.97 26.63
N GLY A 70 5.78 -19.14 26.69
CA GLY A 70 5.25 -18.61 27.95
C GLY A 70 6.02 -17.41 28.53
N ASN A 71 7.02 -16.88 27.81
CA ASN A 71 7.80 -15.69 28.19
C ASN A 71 7.01 -14.38 27.97
N TYR A 72 5.83 -14.28 28.57
CA TYR A 72 5.01 -13.08 28.54
C TYR A 72 4.21 -12.93 29.83
N SER A 73 3.88 -11.69 30.19
CA SER A 73 2.95 -11.46 31.29
C SER A 73 1.54 -11.83 30.86
N ILE A 74 0.91 -12.76 31.61
CA ILE A 74 -0.47 -13.19 31.37
C ILE A 74 -1.44 -12.01 31.46
N GLU A 75 -1.20 -11.07 32.38
CA GLU A 75 -2.05 -9.88 32.55
C GLU A 75 -2.00 -8.96 31.31
N VAL A 76 -0.80 -8.74 30.77
CA VAL A 76 -0.60 -7.95 29.55
C VAL A 76 -1.21 -8.67 28.34
N ALA A 77 -0.95 -9.97 28.20
CA ALA A 77 -1.52 -10.78 27.12
C ALA A 77 -3.06 -10.80 27.15
N THR A 78 -3.65 -10.95 28.34
CA THR A 78 -5.12 -10.88 28.52
C THR A 78 -5.66 -9.54 28.05
N THR A 79 -5.00 -8.45 28.43
CA THR A 79 -5.39 -7.09 28.06
C THR A 79 -5.34 -6.89 26.54
N LEU A 80 -4.25 -7.33 25.90
CA LEU A 80 -4.06 -7.21 24.45
C LEU A 80 -5.02 -8.10 23.65
N VAL A 81 -5.28 -9.32 24.11
CA VAL A 81 -6.30 -10.22 23.51
C VAL A 81 -7.68 -9.59 23.64
N ASN A 82 -8.05 -9.07 24.81
CA ASN A 82 -9.33 -8.39 24.97
C ASN A 82 -9.46 -7.13 24.09
N LEU A 83 -8.38 -6.37 23.93
CA LEU A 83 -8.33 -5.22 23.04
C LEU A 83 -8.52 -5.64 21.58
N ALA A 84 -7.80 -6.65 21.11
CA ALA A 84 -7.96 -7.20 19.76
C ALA A 84 -9.41 -7.67 19.52
N SER A 85 -10.04 -8.29 20.51
CA SER A 85 -11.44 -8.75 20.42
C SER A 85 -12.42 -7.57 20.27
N GLN A 86 -12.19 -6.47 20.98
CA GLN A 86 -12.99 -5.24 20.84
C GLN A 86 -12.77 -4.56 19.48
N CYS A 87 -11.53 -4.52 18.97
CA CYS A 87 -11.22 -3.94 17.67
C CYS A 87 -11.85 -4.73 16.51
N LEU A 88 -11.96 -6.06 16.65
CA LEU A 88 -12.49 -6.97 15.63
C LEU A 88 -14.02 -7.15 15.68
N GLN A 89 -14.74 -6.34 16.46
CA GLN A 89 -16.20 -6.37 16.46
C GLN A 89 -16.77 -6.03 15.07
N TYR A 90 -17.80 -6.79 14.68
CA TYR A 90 -18.44 -6.66 13.37
C TYR A 90 -19.07 -5.26 13.22
N GLU A 91 -19.83 -4.82 14.21
CA GLU A 91 -20.47 -3.51 14.22
C GLU A 91 -19.46 -2.41 14.57
N PRO A 92 -19.34 -1.33 13.76
CA PRO A 92 -18.40 -0.22 14.02
C PRO A 92 -18.62 0.47 15.37
N ARG A 93 -19.86 0.45 15.89
CA ARG A 93 -20.26 1.10 17.14
C ARG A 93 -19.71 0.41 18.39
N ASP A 94 -19.44 -0.89 18.27
CA ASP A 94 -18.93 -1.70 19.38
C ASP A 94 -17.40 -1.68 19.44
N ARG A 95 -16.75 -1.04 18.47
CA ARG A 95 -15.29 -0.86 18.42
C ARG A 95 -14.88 0.28 19.35
N PRO A 96 -13.71 0.18 20.01
CA PRO A 96 -13.19 1.25 20.84
C PRO A 96 -12.80 2.44 19.97
N ASP A 97 -12.92 3.66 20.49
CA ASP A 97 -12.36 4.82 19.82
C ASP A 97 -10.82 4.86 19.96
N ILE A 98 -10.16 5.68 19.15
CA ILE A 98 -8.70 5.82 19.17
C ILE A 98 -8.21 6.28 20.55
N LYS A 99 -8.97 7.16 21.23
CA LYS A 99 -8.60 7.67 22.56
C LYS A 99 -8.58 6.54 23.60
N LYS A 100 -9.61 5.69 23.62
CA LYS A 100 -9.68 4.52 24.50
C LYS A 100 -8.59 3.53 24.17
N LEU A 101 -8.31 3.29 22.88
CA LEU A 101 -7.23 2.40 22.44
C LEU A 101 -5.87 2.86 22.99
N VAL A 102 -5.53 4.14 22.84
CA VAL A 102 -4.29 4.71 23.38
C VAL A 102 -4.24 4.60 24.90
N SER A 103 -5.34 4.93 25.60
CA SER A 103 -5.40 4.85 27.07
C SER A 103 -5.19 3.44 27.63
N ILE A 104 -5.52 2.39 26.86
CA ILE A 104 -5.29 1.00 27.24
C ILE A 104 -3.84 0.57 26.98
N LEU A 105 -3.24 1.04 25.88
CA LEU A 105 -1.88 0.64 25.48
C LEU A 105 -0.77 1.39 26.22
N GLU A 106 -0.98 2.68 26.50
CA GLU A 106 -0.03 3.57 27.18
C GLU A 106 0.53 2.97 28.50
N PRO A 107 -0.29 2.43 29.43
CA PRO A 107 0.23 1.83 30.67
C PRO A 107 0.96 0.49 30.46
N LEU A 108 0.81 -0.17 29.30
CA LEU A 108 1.48 -1.44 28.98
C LEU A 108 2.91 -1.21 28.48
N GLN A 109 3.24 0.01 28.07
CA GLN A 109 4.56 0.40 27.58
C GLN A 109 5.56 0.63 28.73
N LYS A 110 5.88 -0.41 29.51
CA LYS A 110 6.66 -0.27 30.75
C LYS A 110 8.19 -0.31 30.62
N LYS A 111 8.78 -0.77 29.51
CA LYS A 111 10.25 -0.78 29.33
C LYS A 111 10.70 -0.67 27.86
N ILE A 112 11.46 0.41 27.63
CA ILE A 112 12.47 0.66 26.59
C ILE A 112 11.93 0.61 25.15
N GLU A 113 11.89 1.78 24.53
CA GLU A 113 12.01 1.95 23.07
C GLU A 113 13.31 1.26 22.62
N VAL A 114 13.24 -0.04 22.43
CA VAL A 114 14.23 -0.76 21.64
C VAL A 114 13.83 -0.41 20.22
N PRO A 115 14.63 0.41 19.49
CA PRO A 115 14.27 0.78 18.14
C PRO A 115 13.97 -0.48 17.33
N SER A 116 12.94 -0.43 16.49
CA SER A 116 12.43 -1.60 15.75
C SER A 116 13.53 -2.38 15.03
N TYR A 117 14.57 -1.70 14.54
CA TYR A 117 15.75 -2.33 13.92
C TYR A 117 16.50 -3.28 14.88
N VAL A 118 16.68 -2.89 16.16
CA VAL A 118 17.32 -3.73 17.19
C VAL A 118 16.44 -4.94 17.49
N MET A 119 15.13 -4.73 17.59
CA MET A 119 14.18 -5.79 17.92
C MET A 119 14.04 -6.83 16.79
N LEU A 120 14.12 -6.39 15.54
CA LEU A 120 14.03 -7.24 14.35
C LEU A 120 15.35 -7.91 13.97
N GLY A 121 16.44 -7.72 14.74
CA GLY A 121 17.77 -8.24 14.42
C GLY A 121 18.34 -7.66 13.12
N ILE A 122 17.78 -6.55 12.67
CA ILE A 122 18.26 -5.82 11.50
C ILE A 122 19.47 -5.02 12.01
N ALA A 123 20.60 -5.10 11.31
CA ALA A 123 21.69 -4.18 11.58
C ALA A 123 21.09 -2.76 11.61
N LYS A 124 21.52 -1.89 12.54
CA LYS A 124 21.18 -0.45 12.46
C LYS A 124 21.16 -0.08 10.98
N PRO A 125 20.11 0.58 10.45
CA PRO A 125 20.33 1.39 9.26
C PRO A 125 21.49 2.25 9.68
N VAL A 126 22.66 1.96 9.13
CA VAL A 126 23.79 2.83 9.32
C VAL A 126 23.22 4.09 8.68
N GLU A 127 22.91 5.10 9.50
CA GLU A 127 23.08 6.46 9.03
C GLU A 127 24.54 6.46 8.60
N GLU A 128 24.77 6.11 7.34
CA GLU A 128 26.09 6.21 6.75
C GLU A 128 26.49 7.65 7.05
N PRO A 129 27.57 7.88 7.82
CA PRO A 129 28.03 9.23 8.05
C PRO A 129 28.16 9.83 6.68
N GLN A 130 27.35 10.87 6.40
CA GLN A 130 27.14 11.45 5.07
C GLN A 130 28.37 11.21 4.24
N ALA A 131 28.30 10.21 3.34
CA ALA A 131 29.44 9.88 2.52
C ALA A 131 29.86 11.20 1.87
N PRO A 132 31.17 11.55 1.91
CA PRO A 132 31.65 12.80 1.33
C PRO A 132 31.03 12.93 -0.06
N PRO A 133 30.47 14.10 -0.43
CA PRO A 133 29.49 14.25 -1.49
C PRO A 133 29.90 13.43 -2.69
N THR A 134 29.27 12.26 -2.81
CA THR A 134 29.59 11.31 -3.87
C THR A 134 29.35 12.06 -5.16
N PRO A 135 30.29 12.08 -6.12
CA PRO A 135 30.06 12.77 -7.38
C PRO A 135 28.73 12.28 -7.95
N GLN A 136 27.78 13.20 -8.10
CA GLN A 136 26.39 12.90 -8.45
C GLN A 136 26.40 11.96 -9.66
N ARG A 137 26.12 10.68 -9.42
CA ARG A 137 25.97 9.71 -10.50
C ARG A 137 24.80 10.19 -11.36
N PRO A 138 24.90 10.13 -12.69
CA PRO A 138 23.83 10.61 -13.55
C PRO A 138 22.58 9.77 -13.29
N LEU A 139 21.50 10.44 -12.86
CA LEU A 139 20.19 9.83 -12.71
C LEU A 139 19.67 9.37 -14.08
N SER A 140 18.73 8.43 -14.09
CA SER A 140 17.99 8.11 -15.32
C SER A 140 17.19 9.33 -15.79
N PRO A 141 16.72 9.37 -17.06
CA PRO A 141 15.86 10.45 -17.53
C PRO A 141 14.61 10.65 -16.65
N MET A 142 14.06 9.55 -16.12
CA MET A 142 12.94 9.61 -15.17
C MET A 142 13.37 10.18 -13.82
N GLY A 143 14.50 9.72 -13.27
CA GLY A 143 15.01 10.23 -12.00
C GLY A 143 15.38 11.71 -12.05
N GLU A 144 15.97 12.18 -13.15
CA GLU A 144 16.28 13.59 -13.35
C GLU A 144 15.01 14.44 -13.46
N ALA A 145 14.01 13.98 -14.23
CA ALA A 145 12.73 14.65 -14.32
C ALA A 145 12.02 14.74 -12.96
N CYS A 146 12.05 13.67 -12.17
CA CYS A 146 11.44 13.64 -10.84
C CYS A 146 12.18 14.53 -9.84
N SER A 147 13.52 14.54 -9.86
CA SER A 147 14.34 15.42 -9.01
C SER A 147 14.05 16.90 -9.26
N ARG A 148 13.83 17.28 -10.52
CA ARG A 148 13.48 18.66 -10.91
C ARG A 148 11.99 18.96 -10.81
N MET A 149 11.16 17.96 -10.45
CA MET A 149 9.70 18.02 -10.49
C MET A 149 9.15 18.47 -11.86
N ASP A 150 9.83 18.10 -12.95
CA ASP A 150 9.41 18.41 -14.31
C ASP A 150 8.29 17.46 -14.74
N LEU A 151 7.05 17.84 -14.40
CA LEU A 151 5.86 17.07 -14.74
C LEU A 151 5.69 16.87 -16.25
N THR A 152 6.24 17.76 -17.09
CA THR A 152 6.17 17.64 -18.54
C THR A 152 7.10 16.54 -19.04
N ALA A 153 8.33 16.47 -18.51
CA ALA A 153 9.25 15.39 -18.82
C ALA A 153 8.72 14.04 -18.32
N ILE A 154 8.18 13.99 -17.09
CA ILE A 154 7.54 12.77 -16.54
C ILE A 154 6.38 12.33 -17.44
N TYR A 155 5.54 13.26 -17.89
CA TYR A 155 4.46 12.98 -18.85
C TYR A 155 4.98 12.32 -20.12
N GLN A 156 6.02 12.88 -20.74
CA GLN A 156 6.57 12.32 -21.99
C GLN A 156 7.10 10.90 -21.80
N ILE A 157 7.75 10.64 -20.66
CA ILE A 157 8.27 9.31 -20.34
C ILE A 157 7.11 8.33 -20.15
N LEU A 158 6.12 8.64 -19.30
CA LEU A 158 4.95 7.77 -19.10
C LEU A 158 4.12 7.56 -20.37
N PHE A 159 4.08 8.57 -21.25
CA PHE A 159 3.43 8.46 -22.56
C PHE A 159 4.19 7.46 -23.46
N THR A 160 5.51 7.56 -23.54
CA THR A 160 6.38 6.77 -24.44
C THR A 160 6.64 5.35 -23.95
N THR A 161 6.66 5.13 -22.63
CA THR A 161 6.82 3.80 -22.05
C THR A 161 5.58 2.92 -22.30
N HIS A 162 4.42 3.54 -22.56
CA HIS A 162 3.13 2.85 -22.71
C HIS A 162 2.88 1.92 -21.51
N TYR A 163 2.47 0.68 -21.76
CA TYR A 163 2.21 -0.35 -20.76
C TYR A 163 3.31 -1.42 -20.74
N ARG A 164 4.55 -1.09 -21.18
CA ARG A 164 5.65 -2.06 -21.26
C ARG A 164 6.00 -2.72 -19.93
N ASP A 165 5.75 -2.02 -18.82
CA ASP A 165 6.04 -2.50 -17.48
C ASP A 165 4.87 -3.26 -16.83
N ASP A 166 3.71 -3.34 -17.48
CA ASP A 166 2.60 -4.16 -17.00
C ASP A 166 2.90 -5.63 -17.36
N GLU A 167 3.44 -6.41 -16.41
CA GLU A 167 3.59 -7.86 -16.58
C GLU A 167 2.23 -8.50 -16.87
N GLY A 168 2.12 -9.25 -17.98
CA GLY A 168 0.91 -9.98 -18.35
C GLY A 168 -0.06 -9.28 -19.31
N SER A 169 0.37 -8.26 -20.07
CA SER A 169 -0.47 -7.70 -21.15
C SER A 169 -0.70 -8.63 -22.36
N ASN A 170 0.00 -9.78 -22.41
CA ASN A 170 -0.21 -10.80 -23.44
C ASN A 170 -0.92 -12.02 -22.87
N GLU A 171 -2.02 -12.38 -23.54
CA GLU A 171 -2.93 -13.53 -23.37
C GLU A 171 -4.20 -13.30 -22.53
N LEU A 172 -5.11 -12.48 -23.09
CA LEU A 172 -6.53 -12.64 -22.82
C LEU A 172 -7.05 -13.87 -23.58
N SER A 173 -6.97 -15.04 -22.95
CA SER A 173 -7.61 -16.27 -23.45
C SER A 173 -9.04 -16.39 -22.93
N PHE A 174 -10.01 -16.54 -23.85
CA PHE A 174 -11.43 -16.92 -23.67
C PHE A 174 -12.33 -16.13 -22.68
N GLN A 175 -11.80 -15.26 -21.81
CA GLN A 175 -12.56 -14.51 -20.79
C GLN A 175 -13.02 -13.10 -21.22
N GLU A 176 -12.75 -12.69 -22.46
CA GLU A 176 -13.02 -11.33 -23.00
C GLU A 176 -14.51 -10.96 -23.16
N TRP A 177 -15.45 -11.84 -22.83
CA TRP A 177 -16.83 -11.70 -23.32
C TRP A 177 -17.84 -11.06 -22.37
N THR A 178 -17.47 -10.66 -21.14
CA THR A 178 -18.43 -9.97 -20.25
C THR A 178 -18.56 -8.49 -20.62
N GLN A 179 -19.78 -7.94 -20.54
CA GLN A 179 -20.02 -6.51 -20.81
C GLN A 179 -19.19 -5.61 -19.89
N GLN A 180 -19.06 -6.00 -18.61
CA GLN A 180 -18.26 -5.27 -17.64
C GLN A 180 -16.77 -5.20 -18.01
N MET A 181 -16.20 -6.27 -18.57
CA MET A 181 -14.81 -6.26 -19.05
C MET A 181 -14.63 -5.34 -20.27
N ARG A 182 -15.62 -5.30 -21.17
CA ARG A 182 -15.59 -4.35 -22.30
C ARG A 182 -15.65 -2.91 -21.82
N ASP A 183 -16.60 -2.60 -20.95
CA ASP A 183 -16.76 -1.25 -20.38
C ASP A 183 -15.49 -0.81 -19.63
N MET A 184 -14.85 -1.76 -18.93
CA MET A 184 -13.56 -1.57 -18.26
C MET A 184 -12.45 -1.16 -19.24
N LEU A 185 -12.23 -1.96 -20.28
CA LEU A 185 -11.18 -1.71 -21.27
C LEU A 185 -11.47 -0.43 -22.07
N ASP A 186 -12.74 -0.13 -22.36
CA ASP A 186 -13.15 1.11 -23.01
C ASP A 186 -12.90 2.34 -22.11
N ALA A 187 -13.10 2.22 -20.79
CA ALA A 187 -12.75 3.27 -19.84
C ALA A 187 -11.24 3.56 -19.84
N ARG A 188 -10.40 2.52 -19.84
CA ARG A 188 -8.94 2.66 -19.98
C ARG A 188 -8.56 3.36 -21.28
N LYS A 189 -9.14 2.94 -22.41
CA LYS A 189 -8.87 3.52 -23.73
C LYS A 189 -9.28 4.99 -23.83
N ARG A 190 -10.44 5.35 -23.26
CA ARG A 190 -10.88 6.76 -23.14
C ARG A 190 -9.91 7.56 -22.26
N GLY A 191 -9.48 6.98 -21.14
CA GLY A 191 -8.48 7.59 -20.25
C GLY A 191 -7.15 7.85 -20.96
N ASP A 192 -6.66 6.89 -21.74
CA ASP A 192 -5.43 7.05 -22.53
C ASP A 192 -5.55 8.11 -23.63
N SER A 193 -6.74 8.24 -24.23
CA SER A 193 -7.01 9.28 -25.22
C SER A 193 -7.04 10.66 -24.57
N ALA A 194 -7.75 10.82 -23.46
CA ALA A 194 -7.78 12.07 -22.69
C ALA A 194 -6.40 12.45 -22.14
N PHE A 195 -5.61 11.45 -21.68
CA PHE A 195 -4.24 11.65 -21.23
C PHE A 195 -3.36 12.21 -22.37
N LYS A 196 -3.47 11.62 -23.57
CA LYS A 196 -2.76 12.09 -24.77
C LYS A 196 -3.14 13.52 -25.14
N ASP A 197 -4.42 13.86 -25.03
CA ASP A 197 -4.95 15.19 -25.34
C ASP A 197 -4.67 16.20 -24.21
N LYS A 198 -3.99 15.77 -23.13
CA LYS A 198 -3.69 16.54 -21.92
C LYS A 198 -4.94 17.08 -21.20
N ASP A 199 -6.10 16.47 -21.45
CA ASP A 199 -7.29 16.67 -20.62
C ASP A 199 -7.17 15.79 -19.37
N PHE A 200 -6.38 16.28 -18.42
CA PHE A 200 -6.04 15.52 -17.20
C PHE A 200 -7.27 15.23 -16.34
N LYS A 201 -8.29 16.10 -16.35
CA LYS A 201 -9.52 15.88 -15.58
C LYS A 201 -10.35 14.75 -16.19
N ALA A 202 -10.58 14.78 -17.50
CA ALA A 202 -11.28 13.68 -18.17
C ALA A 202 -10.49 12.36 -18.07
N ALA A 203 -9.16 12.42 -18.12
CA ALA A 203 -8.30 11.25 -17.91
C ALA A 203 -8.47 10.66 -16.50
N ILE A 204 -8.52 11.50 -15.46
CA ILE A 204 -8.78 11.07 -14.08
C ILE A 204 -10.13 10.34 -13.99
N ASP A 205 -11.19 10.91 -14.56
CA ASP A 205 -12.53 10.31 -14.48
C ASP A 205 -12.57 8.94 -15.18
N CYS A 206 -11.97 8.84 -16.37
CA CYS A 206 -11.92 7.60 -17.13
C CYS A 206 -11.05 6.54 -16.45
N TYR A 207 -9.87 6.91 -15.95
CA TYR A 207 -9.04 5.99 -15.17
C TYR A 207 -9.67 5.61 -13.84
N THR A 208 -10.49 6.46 -13.24
CA THR A 208 -11.27 6.12 -12.05
C THR A 208 -12.35 5.11 -12.34
N GLN A 209 -13.08 5.25 -13.45
CA GLN A 209 -13.98 4.18 -13.93
C GLN A 209 -13.21 2.88 -14.18
N PHE A 210 -11.97 2.97 -14.71
CA PHE A 210 -11.14 1.78 -14.90
C PHE A 210 -10.73 1.12 -13.59
N VAL A 211 -10.29 1.91 -12.62
CA VAL A 211 -9.93 1.37 -11.32
C VAL A 211 -11.19 0.79 -10.67
N ASP A 212 -12.32 1.49 -10.72
CA ASP A 212 -13.57 1.22 -9.97
C ASP A 212 -14.26 -0.11 -10.28
N VAL A 213 -14.14 -0.67 -11.48
CA VAL A 213 -14.67 -2.03 -11.73
C VAL A 213 -13.72 -3.08 -11.15
N GLY A 214 -12.40 -2.83 -11.18
CA GLY A 214 -11.39 -3.61 -10.46
C GLY A 214 -11.25 -5.07 -10.91
N ILE A 215 -11.66 -5.41 -12.13
CA ILE A 215 -11.45 -6.75 -12.71
C ILE A 215 -9.99 -6.90 -13.14
N MET A 216 -9.44 -5.85 -13.76
CA MET A 216 -8.04 -5.77 -14.14
C MET A 216 -7.35 -4.68 -13.32
N VAL A 217 -6.09 -4.90 -13.00
CA VAL A 217 -5.28 -3.97 -12.24
C VAL A 217 -4.05 -3.63 -13.08
N SER A 218 -3.73 -2.34 -13.20
CA SER A 218 -2.61 -1.87 -14.02
C SER A 218 -1.80 -0.84 -13.23
N PRO A 219 -0.51 -1.11 -12.94
CA PRO A 219 0.35 -0.14 -12.25
C PRO A 219 0.54 1.13 -13.10
N THR A 220 0.59 1.00 -14.43
CA THR A 220 0.67 2.15 -15.35
C THR A 220 -0.55 3.05 -15.26
N VAL A 221 -1.78 2.50 -15.16
CA VAL A 221 -2.98 3.34 -15.01
C VAL A 221 -2.89 4.16 -13.72
N PHE A 222 -2.44 3.56 -12.61
CA PHE A 222 -2.23 4.30 -11.36
C PHE A 222 -1.16 5.38 -11.50
N ALA A 223 0.00 5.09 -12.13
CA ALA A 223 1.04 6.09 -12.33
C ALA A 223 0.58 7.26 -13.21
N ARG A 224 -0.16 6.98 -14.28
CA ARG A 224 -0.72 8.03 -15.17
C ARG A 224 -1.78 8.88 -14.47
N ARG A 225 -2.69 8.25 -13.73
CA ARG A 225 -3.70 8.96 -12.95
C ARG A 225 -3.07 9.78 -11.82
N SER A 226 -2.03 9.26 -11.17
CA SER A 226 -1.19 10.01 -10.22
C SER A 226 -0.59 11.26 -10.86
N LEU A 227 -0.01 11.16 -12.05
CA LEU A 227 0.51 12.33 -12.77
C LEU A 227 -0.60 13.33 -13.13
N CYS A 228 -1.78 12.87 -13.58
CA CYS A 228 -2.91 13.75 -13.84
C CYS A 228 -3.32 14.53 -12.58
N TYR A 229 -3.33 13.88 -11.41
CA TYR A 229 -3.58 14.54 -10.14
C TYR A 229 -2.53 15.61 -9.83
N LEU A 230 -1.23 15.34 -10.05
CA LEU A 230 -0.17 16.34 -9.90
C LEU A 230 -0.35 17.54 -10.85
N MET A 231 -0.74 17.27 -12.11
CA MET A 231 -1.05 18.33 -13.09
C MET A 231 -2.29 19.15 -12.71
N CYS A 232 -3.19 18.58 -11.90
CA CYS A 232 -4.38 19.23 -11.38
C CYS A 232 -4.20 19.78 -9.95
N ASP A 233 -2.95 19.84 -9.44
CA ASP A 233 -2.61 20.33 -8.10
C ASP A 233 -3.28 19.57 -6.94
N GLN A 234 -3.40 18.24 -7.09
CA GLN A 234 -3.96 17.33 -6.09
C GLN A 234 -2.92 16.32 -5.59
N PRO A 235 -1.88 16.75 -4.85
CA PRO A 235 -0.74 15.92 -4.50
C PRO A 235 -1.08 14.76 -3.54
N ASP A 236 -2.05 14.91 -2.64
CA ASP A 236 -2.50 13.82 -1.76
C ASP A 236 -3.11 12.66 -2.56
N ALA A 237 -3.91 12.97 -3.58
CA ALA A 237 -4.51 11.95 -4.45
C ALA A 237 -3.44 11.28 -5.32
N ALA A 238 -2.48 12.06 -5.81
CA ALA A 238 -1.35 11.56 -6.55
C ALA A 238 -0.50 10.57 -5.74
N LEU A 239 -0.20 10.91 -4.47
CA LEU A 239 0.57 10.04 -3.59
C LEU A 239 -0.15 8.71 -3.36
N ARG A 240 -1.46 8.74 -3.08
CA ARG A 240 -2.25 7.51 -2.92
C ARG A 240 -2.17 6.60 -4.15
N ASP A 241 -2.30 7.16 -5.35
CA ASP A 241 -2.18 6.37 -6.58
C ASP A 241 -0.77 5.83 -6.80
N ALA A 242 0.27 6.61 -6.50
CA ALA A 242 1.65 6.15 -6.60
C ALA A 242 1.96 4.99 -5.62
N MET A 243 1.38 5.04 -4.41
CA MET A 243 1.44 3.91 -3.46
C MET A 243 0.65 2.70 -3.95
N GLN A 244 -0.52 2.88 -4.58
CA GLN A 244 -1.25 1.77 -5.21
C GLN A 244 -0.44 1.13 -6.33
N ALA A 245 0.26 1.92 -7.16
CA ALA A 245 1.14 1.40 -8.19
C ALA A 245 2.24 0.49 -7.61
N GLN A 246 2.83 0.89 -6.47
CA GLN A 246 3.81 0.06 -5.73
C GLN A 246 3.18 -1.22 -5.19
N ILE A 247 1.96 -1.19 -4.66
CA ILE A 247 1.27 -2.41 -4.18
C ILE A 247 1.09 -3.41 -5.33
N VAL A 248 0.78 -2.93 -6.53
CA VAL A 248 0.58 -3.76 -7.71
C VAL A 248 1.90 -4.29 -8.26
N TYR A 249 2.94 -3.47 -8.29
CA TYR A 249 4.28 -3.86 -8.73
C TYR A 249 5.34 -3.33 -7.75
N PRO A 250 5.70 -4.13 -6.71
CA PRO A 250 6.57 -3.69 -5.61
C PRO A 250 7.98 -3.28 -6.01
N ASP A 251 8.54 -3.89 -7.05
CA ASP A 251 9.88 -3.60 -7.54
C ASP A 251 9.87 -2.62 -8.73
N TRP A 252 8.76 -1.88 -8.95
CA TRP A 252 8.65 -0.94 -10.06
C TRP A 252 9.22 0.44 -9.71
N PRO A 253 10.34 0.87 -10.31
CA PRO A 253 10.98 2.12 -9.91
C PRO A 253 10.11 3.36 -10.15
N THR A 254 9.28 3.34 -11.20
CA THR A 254 8.36 4.44 -11.53
C THR A 254 7.38 4.73 -10.40
N ALA A 255 6.94 3.73 -9.64
CA ALA A 255 6.03 3.95 -8.51
C ALA A 255 6.70 4.81 -7.43
N PHE A 256 7.95 4.51 -7.08
CA PHE A 256 8.73 5.27 -6.10
C PHE A 256 9.05 6.68 -6.59
N TYR A 257 9.42 6.84 -7.86
CA TYR A 257 9.61 8.16 -8.45
C TYR A 257 8.34 9.03 -8.37
N MET A 258 7.18 8.46 -8.67
CA MET A 258 5.90 9.17 -8.55
C MET A 258 5.58 9.56 -7.10
N GLN A 259 5.91 8.69 -6.12
CA GLN A 259 5.79 9.02 -4.69
C GLN A 259 6.70 10.18 -4.31
N ALA A 260 7.96 10.18 -4.76
CA ALA A 260 8.92 11.26 -4.50
C ALA A 260 8.37 12.62 -4.97
N VAL A 261 7.84 12.69 -6.19
CA VAL A 261 7.28 13.94 -6.74
C VAL A 261 6.05 14.41 -5.95
N ALA A 262 5.17 13.49 -5.58
CA ALA A 262 3.99 13.82 -4.78
C ALA A 262 4.36 14.29 -3.35
N LEU A 263 5.31 13.63 -2.69
CA LEU A 263 5.83 14.02 -1.38
C LEU A 263 6.53 15.38 -1.42
N SER A 264 7.31 15.67 -2.47
CA SER A 264 7.91 16.98 -2.67
C SER A 264 6.86 18.09 -2.78
N LYS A 265 5.74 17.85 -3.48
CA LYS A 265 4.60 18.78 -3.55
C LYS A 265 3.90 18.97 -2.20
N LEU A 266 3.95 17.97 -1.31
CA LEU A 266 3.41 18.02 0.05
C LEU A 266 4.39 18.65 1.06
N ASN A 267 5.55 19.14 0.63
CA ASN A 267 6.64 19.65 1.47
C ASN A 267 7.29 18.60 2.39
N MET A 268 7.14 17.31 2.09
CA MET A 268 7.75 16.20 2.81
C MET A 268 9.11 15.85 2.18
N GLN A 269 10.07 16.78 2.29
CA GLN A 269 11.34 16.73 1.54
C GLN A 269 12.23 15.54 1.91
N SER A 270 12.25 15.13 3.18
CA SER A 270 13.04 13.96 3.62
C SER A 270 12.52 12.70 2.92
N ASP A 271 11.22 12.44 3.06
CA ASP A 271 10.58 11.26 2.49
C ASP A 271 10.68 11.25 0.95
N ALA A 272 10.61 12.42 0.31
CA ALA A 272 10.77 12.55 -1.12
C ALA A 272 12.18 12.14 -1.60
N VAL A 273 13.23 12.56 -0.88
CA VAL A 273 14.61 12.18 -1.19
C VAL A 273 14.81 10.68 -0.97
N ASP A 274 14.24 10.13 0.10
CA ASP A 274 14.31 8.69 0.38
C ASP A 274 13.67 7.88 -0.77
N MET A 275 12.46 8.26 -1.20
CA MET A 275 11.79 7.61 -2.32
C MET A 275 12.56 7.75 -3.65
N LEU A 276 13.22 8.88 -3.89
CA LEU A 276 14.03 9.09 -5.09
C LEU A 276 15.29 8.22 -5.09
N ASN A 277 15.92 8.04 -3.93
CA ASN A 277 17.07 7.17 -3.76
C ASN A 277 16.69 5.69 -3.94
N GLU A 278 15.57 5.25 -3.35
CA GLU A 278 15.04 3.90 -3.52
C GLU A 278 14.71 3.60 -4.99
N ALA A 279 14.05 4.53 -5.68
CA ALA A 279 13.75 4.40 -7.10
C ALA A 279 15.02 4.20 -7.96
N SER A 280 16.06 5.00 -7.71
CA SER A 280 17.33 4.89 -8.43
C SER A 280 18.02 3.55 -8.18
N GLN A 281 17.96 3.03 -6.96
CA GLN A 281 18.54 1.72 -6.62
C GLN A 281 17.81 0.57 -7.31
N LEU A 282 16.47 0.63 -7.37
CA LEU A 282 15.66 -0.36 -8.06
C LEU A 282 15.89 -0.37 -9.57
N GLU A 283 16.02 0.80 -10.21
CA GLU A 283 16.40 0.87 -11.64
C GLU A 283 17.76 0.24 -11.91
N GLU A 284 18.76 0.50 -11.05
CA GLU A 284 20.09 -0.06 -11.21
C GLU A 284 20.07 -1.59 -11.08
N LYS A 285 19.35 -2.10 -10.08
CA LYS A 285 19.16 -3.55 -9.88
C LYS A 285 18.49 -4.19 -11.10
N ARG A 286 17.47 -3.53 -11.66
CA ARG A 286 16.77 -4.00 -12.88
C ARG A 286 17.71 -4.03 -14.08
N GLN A 287 18.48 -2.96 -14.31
CA GLN A 287 19.46 -2.89 -15.41
C GLN A 287 20.56 -3.94 -15.30
N LYS A 288 21.04 -4.22 -14.08
CA LYS A 288 22.02 -5.30 -13.84
C LYS A 288 21.41 -6.66 -14.13
N SER A 289 20.17 -6.92 -13.70
CA SER A 289 19.47 -8.18 -13.94
C SER A 289 19.22 -8.45 -15.43
N THR A 290 19.00 -7.42 -16.25
CA THR A 290 18.81 -7.57 -17.71
C THR A 290 20.12 -7.77 -18.48
N ARG A 291 21.28 -7.54 -17.85
CA ARG A 291 22.61 -7.64 -18.47
C ARG A 291 23.35 -8.95 -18.15
N VAL A 292 22.78 -9.84 -17.35
CA VAL A 292 23.34 -11.18 -17.11
C VAL A 292 22.86 -12.10 -18.24
N PRO A 293 23.77 -12.61 -19.10
CA PRO A 293 23.42 -13.51 -20.21
C PRO A 293 22.99 -14.91 -19.74
#